data_AF-A0A353H3V3-F1
#
_entry.id   AF-A0A353H3V3-F1
#
_cell.length_a   1.000
_cell.length_b   1.000
_cell.length_c   1.000
_cell.angle_alpha   90.00
_cell.angle_beta   90.00
_cell.angle_gamma   90.00
#
_symmetry.space_group_name_H-M   'P 1'
#
loop_
_entity.id
_entity.type
_entity.pdbx_description
1 polymer ?
#
loop_
_entity_poly.entity_id
_entity_poly.type
_entity_poly.pdbx_seq_one_letter_code
_entity_poly.pdbx_strand_id
1 'polypeptide(L)' 'LGLGHRGALASKPVMEGKAVLFKKFADIDSIDIEIDSTDPETVIAVTAAIG' A
#
# COMPACT_ATOMS: atom_id res chain seq x y z
N LEU A 1 2.70 -1.18 -12.15
CA LEU A 1 1.90 -1.17 -13.41
C LEU A 1 2.28 0.08 -14.21
N GLY A 2 2.15 0.07 -15.53
CA GLY A 2 2.44 1.24 -16.37
C GLY A 2 1.37 2.35 -16.34
N LEU A 3 0.64 2.52 -15.24
CA LEU A 3 -0.59 3.34 -15.17
C LEU A 3 -0.36 4.77 -14.65
N GLY A 4 0.84 5.06 -14.12
CA GLY A 4 1.18 6.36 -13.53
C GLY A 4 0.44 6.66 -12.23
N HIS A 5 0.39 7.93 -11.85
CA HIS A 5 -0.32 8.40 -10.65
C HIS A 5 -1.84 8.43 -10.89
N ARG A 6 -2.58 7.62 -10.13
CA ARG A 6 -4.05 7.45 -10.24
C ARG A 6 -4.79 7.58 -8.90
N GLY A 7 -4.10 8.07 -7.87
CA GLY A 7 -4.59 8.18 -6.50
C GLY A 7 -4.55 6.86 -5.72
N ALA A 8 -4.73 6.98 -4.40
CA ALA A 8 -4.70 5.89 -3.43
C ALA A 8 -5.71 4.76 -3.76
N LEU A 9 -6.97 5.12 -4.03
CA LEU A 9 -8.03 4.13 -4.30
C LEU A 9 -7.74 3.27 -5.54
N ALA A 10 -7.13 3.84 -6.58
CA ALA A 10 -6.78 3.10 -7.79
C ALA A 10 -5.65 2.08 -7.56
N SER A 11 -4.80 2.27 -6.54
CA SER A 11 -3.76 1.29 -6.18
C SER A 11 -4.29 0.12 -5.35
N LYS A 12 -5.46 0.24 -4.74
CA LYS A 12 -6.01 -0.76 -3.81
C LYS A 12 -6.03 -2.19 -4.37
N PRO A 13 -6.56 -2.47 -5.58
CA PRO A 13 -6.55 -3.84 -6.12
C PRO A 13 -5.14 -4.42 -6.32
N VAL A 14 -4.14 -3.55 -6.53
CA VAL A 14 -2.74 -3.95 -6.68
C VAL A 14 -2.13 -4.30 -5.32
N MET A 15 -2.45 -3.54 -4.27
CA MET A 15 -1.92 -3.79 -2.93
C MET A 15 -2.55 -5.02 -2.30
N GLU A 16 -3.86 -5.21 -2.46
CA GLU A 16 -4.56 -6.44 -2.08
C GLU A 16 -3.96 -7.67 -2.79
N GLY A 17 -3.68 -7.55 -4.08
CA GLY A 17 -3.00 -8.60 -4.85
C GLY A 17 -1.63 -8.97 -4.25
N LYS A 18 -0.85 -7.99 -3.78
CA LYS A 18 0.44 -8.25 -3.11
C LYS A 18 0.25 -8.95 -1.76
N ALA A 19 -0.73 -8.54 -0.96
CA ALA A 19 -1.04 -9.20 0.31
C ALA A 19 -1.39 -10.69 0.09
N VAL A 20 -2.18 -11.00 -0.94
CA VAL A 20 -2.48 -12.38 -1.34
C VAL A 20 -1.22 -13.15 -1.72
N LEU A 21 -0.27 -12.54 -2.43
CA LEU A 21 1.01 -13.19 -2.78
C LEU A 21 1.85 -13.49 -1.53
N PHE A 22 1.91 -12.56 -0.57
CA PHE A 22 2.61 -12.78 0.70
C PHE A 22 2.03 -13.96 1.46
N LYS A 23 0.70 -14.03 1.57
CA LYS A 23 0.04 -15.16 2.23
C LYS A 23 0.26 -16.46 1.48
N LYS A 24 0.11 -16.46 0.15
CA LYS A 24 0.15 -17.67 -0.68
C LYS A 24 1.53 -18.33 -0.73
N PHE A 25 2.60 -17.52 -0.77
CA PHE A 25 3.95 -18.03 -1.02
C PHE A 25 4.86 -18.04 0.21
N ALA A 26 4.54 -17.25 1.25
CA ALA A 26 5.37 -17.13 2.44
C ALA A 26 4.59 -17.32 3.75
N ASP A 27 3.27 -17.57 3.70
CA ASP A 27 2.38 -17.62 4.86
C ASP A 27 2.48 -16.37 5.77
N ILE A 28 2.73 -15.20 5.15
CA ILE A 28 2.81 -13.91 5.83
C ILE A 28 1.43 -13.24 5.77
N ASP A 29 0.91 -12.86 6.94
CA ASP A 29 -0.29 -12.02 7.02
C ASP A 29 0.08 -10.56 6.73
N SER A 30 -0.62 -9.94 5.79
CA SER A 30 -0.33 -8.60 5.28
C SER A 30 -1.63 -7.82 5.10
N ILE A 31 -1.61 -6.54 5.46
CA ILE A 31 -2.68 -5.58 5.22
C ILE A 31 -2.18 -4.47 4.30
N ASP A 32 -3.03 -4.00 3.40
CA ASP A 32 -2.78 -2.83 2.56
C ASP A 32 -3.18 -1.54 3.29
N ILE A 33 -2.33 -0.51 3.16
CA ILE A 33 -2.58 0.83 3.69
C ILE A 33 -2.28 1.83 2.59
N GLU A 34 -3.31 2.44 2.02
CA GLU A 34 -3.17 3.50 1.03
C GLU A 34 -3.17 4.89 1.69
N ILE A 35 -2.08 5.64 1.51
CA ILE A 35 -1.95 7.02 1.97
C ILE A 35 -2.26 7.96 0.81
N ASP A 36 -3.33 8.75 0.91
CA ASP A 36 -3.72 9.72 -0.12
C ASP A 36 -2.97 11.06 0.05
N SER A 37 -1.65 11.00 -0.09
CA SER A 37 -0.78 12.19 -0.08
C SER A 37 0.41 11.97 -1.00
N THR A 38 0.84 13.05 -1.65
CA THR A 38 2.10 13.09 -2.42
C THR A 38 3.22 13.81 -1.66
N ASP A 39 2.93 14.36 -0.48
CA ASP A 39 3.91 15.02 0.37
C ASP A 39 4.73 13.98 1.16
N PRO A 40 6.07 13.93 0.99
CA PRO A 40 6.91 12.94 1.67
C PRO A 40 6.83 13.00 3.20
N GLU A 41 6.78 14.21 3.78
CA GLU A 41 6.72 14.39 5.23
C GLU A 41 5.44 13.80 5.82
N THR A 42 4.31 14.01 5.14
CA THR A 42 3.03 13.39 5.49
C THR A 42 3.12 11.86 5.46
N VAL A 43 3.72 11.27 4.41
CA VAL A 43 3.87 9.82 4.29
C VAL A 43 4.72 9.26 5.43
N ILE A 44 5.83 9.93 5.78
CA ILE A 44 6.70 9.56 6.88
C ILE A 44 5.94 9.59 8.21
N ALA A 45 5.25 10.70 8.49
CA ALA A 45 4.51 10.89 9.74
C ALA A 45 3.40 9.84 9.91
N VAL A 46 2.65 9.56 8.85
CA VAL A 46 1.58 8.54 8.87
C VAL A 46 2.16 7.14 9.06
N THR A 47 3.25 6.81 8.35
CA THR A 47 3.90 5.49 8.48
C THR A 47 4.44 5.26 9.90
N ALA A 48 5.02 6.30 10.51
CA ALA A 48 5.52 6.22 11.88
C ALA A 48 4.41 6.07 12.94
N ALA A 49 3.21 6.59 12.66
CA ALA A 49 2.09 6.56 13.60
C ALA A 49 1.29 5.25 13.57
N ILE A 50 1.37 4.48 12.48
CA ILE A 50 0.63 3.20 12.30
C ILE A 50 1.46 1.98 12.75
N GLY A 51 2.73 2.19 13.13
CA GLY A 51 3.66 1.15 13.62
C GLY A 51 3.41 0.70 15.05
#